data_AF-A0A943JKW1-F1
#
_entry.id   AF-A0A943JKW1-F1
#
_cell.length_a   1.000
_cell.length_b   1.000
_cell.length_c   1.000
_cell.angle_alpha   90.00
_cell.angle_beta   90.00
_cell.angle_gamma   90.00
#
_symmetry.space_group_name_H-M   'P 1'
#
loop_
_entity.id
_entity.type
_entity.pdbx_description
1 polymer ?
#
loop_
_entity_poly.entity_id
_entity_poly.type
_entity_poly.pdbx_seq_one_letter_code
_entity_poly.pdbx_strand_id
1 'polypeptide(L)' 'MEKEIIEKHLKINNLLIEVSDLLVNKFFDSDSNEMLDEKIEVLEKLKKGIPPANIPNYYQVLELYPKNNEEIWD' A
#
# COMPACT_ATOMS: atom_id res chain seq x y z
N MET A 1 -1.14 -19.29 10.75
CA MET A 1 -1.50 -17.88 11.02
C MET A 1 -0.25 -17.01 11.08
N GLU A 2 0.62 -17.17 12.06
CA GLU A 2 1.86 -16.36 12.16
C GLU A 2 2.79 -16.51 10.95
N LYS A 3 3.02 -17.74 10.48
CA LYS A 3 3.82 -18.01 9.27
C LYS A 3 3.27 -17.30 8.02
N GLU A 4 1.95 -17.27 7.85
CA GLU A 4 1.30 -16.65 6.69
C GLU A 4 1.47 -15.12 6.72
N ILE A 5 1.34 -14.51 7.89
CA ILE A 5 1.58 -13.08 8.08
C ILE A 5 3.03 -12.73 7.74
N ILE A 6 4.00 -13.53 8.20
CA ILE A 6 5.42 -13.34 7.87
C ILE A 6 5.65 -13.44 6.36
N GLU A 7 5.08 -14.45 5.70
CA GLU A 7 5.20 -14.62 4.24
C GLU A 7 4.62 -13.44 3.46
N LYS A 8 3.46 -12.91 3.90
CA LYS A 8 2.84 -11.73 3.29
C LYS A 8 3.71 -10.48 3.47
N HIS A 9 4.25 -10.25 4.66
CA HIS A 9 5.18 -9.14 4.92
C HIS A 9 6.45 -9.20 4.09
N LEU A 10 7.06 -10.38 3.95
CA LEU A 10 8.21 -10.56 3.07
C LEU A 10 7.87 -10.21 1.61
N LYS A 11 6.69 -10.62 1.14
CA LYS A 11 6.23 -10.29 -0.21
C LYS A 11 6.00 -8.78 -0.38
N ILE A 12 5.34 -8.14 0.58
CA ILE A 12 5.12 -6.68 0.59
C ILE A 12 6.44 -5.93 0.52
N ASN A 13 7.40 -6.27 1.39
CA ASN A 13 8.71 -5.63 1.43
C ASN A 13 9.48 -5.78 0.12
N ASN A 14 9.43 -6.97 -0.50
CA ASN A 14 10.03 -7.16 -1.83
C ASN A 14 9.36 -6.29 -2.90
N LEU A 15 8.03 -6.17 -2.88
CA LEU A 15 7.31 -5.33 -3.83
C LEU A 15 7.59 -3.84 -3.64
N LEU A 16 7.71 -3.37 -2.39
CA LEU A 16 8.01 -1.96 -2.08
C LEU A 16 9.37 -1.50 -2.65
N ILE A 17 10.34 -2.39 -2.77
CA ILE A 17 11.64 -2.09 -3.41
C ILE A 17 11.47 -1.81 -4.91
N GLU A 18 10.49 -2.44 -5.55
CA GLU A 18 10.29 -2.38 -7.00
C GLU A 18 9.26 -1.34 -7.44
N VAL A 19 8.36 -0.92 -6.54
CA VAL A 19 7.29 0.04 -6.84
C VAL A 19 7.80 1.48 -6.69
N SER A 20 7.71 2.26 -7.77
CA SER A 20 8.04 3.69 -7.77
C SER A 20 6.75 4.53 -7.72
N ASP A 21 6.13 4.59 -6.55
CA ASP A 21 4.92 5.38 -6.31
C ASP A 21 5.13 6.34 -5.11
N LEU A 22 4.88 7.63 -5.33
CA LEU A 22 5.14 8.68 -4.35
C LEU A 22 4.27 8.56 -3.10
N LEU A 23 3.00 8.19 -3.24
CA LEU A 23 2.09 8.12 -2.11
C LEU A 23 2.33 6.84 -1.31
N VAL A 24 2.65 5.73 -1.99
CA VAL A 24 3.10 4.50 -1.32
C VAL A 24 4.31 4.80 -0.45
N ASN A 25 5.35 5.46 -0.98
CA ASN A 25 6.55 5.80 -0.20
C ASN A 25 6.29 6.68 1.02
N LYS A 26 5.20 7.46 1.02
CA LYS A 26 4.91 8.43 2.07
C LYS A 26 3.87 7.94 3.08
N PHE A 27 2.93 7.10 2.64
CA PHE A 27 1.71 6.82 3.41
C PHE A 27 1.37 5.34 3.55
N PHE A 28 2.15 4.45 2.94
CA PHE A 28 1.98 3.01 3.12
C PHE A 28 2.60 2.59 4.46
N ASP A 29 1.83 1.88 5.28
CA ASP A 29 2.32 1.28 6.52
C ASP A 29 2.75 -0.17 6.25
N SER A 30 4.05 -0.41 6.14
CA SER A 30 4.60 -1.75 5.90
C SER A 30 4.60 -2.65 7.13
N ASP A 31 4.49 -2.09 8.33
CA ASP A 31 4.56 -2.84 9.59
C ASP A 31 3.15 -3.29 10.05
N SER A 32 2.10 -2.66 9.53
CA SER A 32 0.71 -3.02 9.78
C SER A 32 0.32 -4.40 9.22
N ASN A 33 -0.34 -5.21 10.06
CA ASN A 33 -0.94 -6.50 9.71
C ASN A 33 -2.34 -6.37 9.07
N GLU A 34 -2.84 -5.15 8.89
CA GLU A 34 -4.12 -4.92 8.23
C GLU A 34 -3.96 -5.01 6.71
N MET A 35 -5.03 -5.51 6.05
CA MET A 35 -5.17 -5.48 4.59
C MET A 35 -3.99 -6.11 3.81
N LEU A 36 -3.33 -7.13 4.36
CA LEU A 36 -2.10 -7.69 3.77
C LEU A 36 -2.32 -8.20 2.33
N ASP A 37 -3.46 -8.80 2.04
CA ASP A 37 -3.78 -9.30 0.70
C ASP A 37 -4.05 -8.15 -0.28
N GLU A 38 -4.81 -7.13 0.16
CA GLU A 38 -5.07 -5.93 -0.64
C GLU A 38 -3.79 -5.13 -0.90
N LYS A 39 -2.91 -5.00 0.11
CA LYS A 39 -1.57 -4.40 -0.03
C LYS A 39 -0.77 -5.09 -1.13
N ILE A 40 -0.72 -6.42 -1.10
CA ILE A 40 -0.03 -7.22 -2.12
C ILE A 40 -0.66 -6.98 -3.50
N GLU A 41 -1.99 -7.01 -3.62
CA GLU A 41 -2.68 -6.82 -4.90
C GLU A 41 -2.42 -5.42 -5.49
N VAL A 42 -2.49 -4.38 -4.67
CA VAL A 42 -2.22 -3.00 -5.07
C VAL A 42 -0.77 -2.87 -5.55
N LEU A 43 0.20 -3.34 -4.77
CA LEU A 43 1.61 -3.25 -5.11
C LEU A 43 1.96 -4.06 -6.38
N GLU A 44 1.38 -5.24 -6.58
CA GLU A 44 1.56 -6.00 -7.83
C GLU A 44 1.01 -5.26 -9.06
N LYS A 45 -0.12 -4.57 -8.91
CA LYS A 45 -0.70 -3.77 -10.01
C LYS A 45 0.13 -2.53 -10.31
N LEU A 46 0.63 -1.85 -9.27
CA LEU A 46 1.56 -0.71 -9.43
C LEU A 46 2.85 -1.14 -10.11
N LYS A 47 3.43 -2.29 -9.70
CA LYS A 47 4.61 -2.88 -10.35
C LYS A 47 4.38 -3.18 -11.84
N LYS A 48 3.15 -3.53 -12.24
CA LYS A 48 2.76 -3.72 -13.65
C LYS A 48 2.53 -2.41 -14.42
N GLY A 49 2.72 -1.25 -13.78
CA GLY A 49 2.52 0.07 -14.37
C GLY A 49 1.05 0.47 -14.50
N ILE A 50 0.14 -0.19 -13.77
CA ILE A 50 -1.28 0.20 -13.77
C ILE A 50 -1.40 1.53 -13.01
N PRO A 51 -2.05 2.56 -13.57
CA PRO A 51 -2.22 3.84 -12.88
C PRO A 51 -3.02 3.67 -11.58
N PRO A 52 -2.67 4.37 -10.48
CA PRO A 52 -3.41 4.32 -9.21
C PRO A 52 -4.93 4.50 -9.34
N ALA A 53 -5.38 5.39 -10.24
CA ALA A 53 -6.80 5.64 -10.51
C ALA A 53 -7.57 4.40 -11.00
N ASN A 54 -6.87 3.39 -11.55
CA ASN A 54 -7.45 2.15 -12.06
C ASN A 54 -7.22 0.97 -11.10
N ILE A 55 -6.65 1.19 -9.92
CA ILE A 55 -6.37 0.16 -8.94
C ILE A 55 -7.42 0.24 -7.81
N PRO A 56 -8.29 -0.78 -7.69
CA PRO A 56 -9.17 -0.89 -6.53
C PRO A 56 -8.38 -0.86 -5.22
N ASN A 57 -8.94 -0.23 -4.20
CA ASN A 57 -8.37 -0.16 -2.84
C ASN A 57 -7.03 0.58 -2.72
N TYR A 58 -6.55 1.26 -3.77
CA TYR A 58 -5.27 1.99 -3.72
C TYR A 58 -5.18 2.96 -2.53
N TYR A 59 -6.18 3.81 -2.31
CA TYR A 59 -6.17 4.74 -1.18
C TYR A 59 -6.42 4.07 0.18
N GLN A 60 -7.02 2.88 0.20
CA GLN A 60 -7.31 2.18 1.45
C GLN A 60 -6.04 1.58 2.06
N VAL A 61 -5.12 1.08 1.24
CA VAL A 61 -3.84 0.50 1.69
C VAL A 61 -2.81 1.57 2.11
N LEU A 62 -3.08 2.85 1.83
CA LEU A 62 -2.30 3.98 2.32
C LEU A 62 -2.80 4.35 3.72
N GLU A 63 -2.57 3.48 4.71
CA GLU A 63 -3.13 3.61 6.06
C GLU A 63 -2.77 4.93 6.78
N LEU A 64 -1.60 5.50 6.46
CA LEU A 64 -1.13 6.77 7.00
C LEU A 64 -1.58 7.97 6.18
N TYR A 65 -2.33 7.75 5.08
CA TYR A 65 -2.87 8.83 4.28
C TYR A 65 -3.91 9.61 5.09
N PRO A 66 -3.84 10.95 5.14
CA PRO A 66 -4.80 11.76 5.90
C PRO A 66 -6.23 11.46 5.44
N LYS A 67 -7.06 10.92 6.34
CA LYS A 67 -8.47 10.58 6.06
C LYS A 67 -9.41 11.77 6.18
N ASN A 68 -8.93 12.91 6.69
CA ASN A 68 -9.75 14.09 6.97
C ASN A 68 -9.53 15.20 5.94
N ASN A 69 -10.62 15.57 5.28
CA ASN A 69 -10.79 16.81 4.49
C ASN A 69 -10.98 18.05 5.38
N GLU A 70 -10.33 18.14 6.53
CA GLU A 70 -10.41 19.33 7.39
C GLU A 70 -8.98 19.80 7.67
N GLU A 71 -8.62 20.98 7.15
CA GLU A 71 -7.41 21.77 7.47
C GLU A 71 -6.07 21.48 6.74
N ILE A 72 -6.03 21.35 5.40
CA ILE A 72 -4.75 21.59 4.66
C ILE A 72 -4.94 22.51 3.42
N TRP A 73 -5.94 23.38 3.41
CA TRP A 73 -5.96 24.54 2.51
C TRP A 73 -6.63 25.73 3.19
N ASP A 74 -5.85 26.47 3.99
CA ASP A 74 -5.94 27.93 4.13
C ASP A 74 -4.52 28.49 4.00
#